data_AF-A0A0C2SGM7-F1
#
_entry.id   AF-A0A0C2SGM7-F1
#
_cell.length_a   1.000
_cell.length_b   1.000
_cell.length_c   1.000
_cell.angle_alpha   90.00
_cell.angle_beta   90.00
_cell.angle_gamma   90.00
#
_symmetry.space_group_name_H-M   'P 1'
#
loop_
_entity.id
_entity.type
_entity.pdbx_description
1 polymer ?
#
loop_
_entity_poly.entity_id
_entity_poly.type
_entity_poly.pdbx_seq_one_letter_code
_entity_poly.pdbx_strand_id
1 'polypeptide(L)'
;MGGPETKLEILEAGVALCRELAPPEVVRTLRQATIEDILPLVVYVGCGLWPASKGGIRVDIQLFSSKSNGDIVPVVCNYGHAGRGFRTSWGSAEKALELPMHIVLSVGENLRNRYFQRGITTGT
;
A
#
# COMPACT_ATOMS: atom_id res chain seq x y z
N MET A 1 5.78 20.09 -4.56
CA MET A 1 4.95 19.66 -3.42
C MET A 1 5.86 19.55 -2.21
N GLY A 2 5.82 20.55 -1.32
CA GLY A 2 6.68 20.62 -0.13
C GLY A 2 7.37 21.97 0.10
N GLY A 3 7.07 22.99 -0.70
CA GLY A 3 7.60 24.34 -0.49
C GLY A 3 6.94 25.05 0.70
N PRO A 4 7.51 26.19 1.15
CA PRO A 4 6.97 26.97 2.27
C PRO A 4 5.49 27.33 2.11
N GLU A 5 5.07 27.62 0.88
CA GLU A 5 3.69 27.93 0.51
C GLU A 5 2.73 26.77 0.80
N THR A 6 3.12 25.53 0.47
CA THR A 6 2.31 24.33 0.73
C THR A 6 2.06 24.14 2.22
N LYS A 7 3.00 24.55 3.08
CA LYS A 7 2.87 24.41 4.53
C LYS A 7 1.80 25.34 5.09
N LEU A 8 1.80 26.60 4.65
CA LEU A 8 0.83 27.60 5.07
C LEU A 8 -0.56 27.21 4.60
N GLU A 9 -0.72 26.77 3.35
CA GLU A 9 -1.99 26.28 2.81
C GLU A 9 -2.57 25.10 3.62
N ILE A 10 -1.73 24.14 4.04
CA ILE A 10 -2.16 23.01 4.88
C ILE A 10 -2.61 23.49 6.27
N LEU A 11 -1.88 24.44 6.86
CA LEU A 11 -2.25 24.99 8.17
C LEU A 11 -3.56 25.77 8.10
N GLU A 12 -3.73 26.62 7.08
CA GLU A 12 -4.96 27.36 6.83
C GLU A 12 -6.17 26.43 6.67
N ALA A 13 -6.03 25.38 5.85
CA ALA A 13 -7.08 24.38 5.68
C ALA A 13 -7.38 23.62 6.98
N GLY A 14 -6.35 23.29 7.76
CA GLY A 14 -6.49 22.62 9.05
C GLY A 14 -7.29 23.45 10.06
N VAL A 15 -7.00 24.75 10.16
CA VAL A 15 -7.70 25.69 11.04
C VAL A 15 -9.16 25.87 10.65
N ALA A 16 -9.43 25.94 9.35
CA ALA A 16 -10.78 26.05 8.84
C ALA A 16 -11.63 24.81 9.15
N LEU A 17 -11.01 23.62 9.19
CA LEU A 17 -11.69 22.35 9.47
C LEU A 17 -11.81 22.04 10.97
N CYS A 18 -10.78 22.35 11.75
CA CYS A 18 -10.66 21.97 13.16
C CYS A 18 -10.15 23.16 13.98
N ARG A 19 -11.07 23.84 14.66
CA ARG A 19 -10.75 25.02 15.47
C ARG A 19 -9.90 24.68 16.68
N GLU A 20 -10.02 23.45 17.17
CA GLU A 20 -9.31 22.87 18.31
C GLU A 20 -7.82 22.65 18.04
N LEU A 21 -7.34 22.82 16.81
CA LEU A 21 -5.92 22.82 16.48
C LEU A 21 -5.16 24.00 17.12
N ALA A 22 -5.87 25.11 17.41
CA ALA A 22 -5.31 26.26 18.08
C ALA A 22 -5.19 26.03 19.61
N PRO A 23 -4.31 26.77 20.32
CA PRO A 23 -4.18 26.66 21.76
C PRO A 23 -5.52 26.87 22.49
N PRO A 24 -5.79 26.19 23.62
CA PRO A 24 -7.06 26.30 24.34
C PRO A 24 -7.43 27.74 24.73
N GLU A 25 -6.43 28.56 25.04
CA GLU A 25 -6.55 30.01 25.30
C GLU A 25 -7.29 30.71 24.13
N VAL A 26 -6.88 30.42 22.90
CA VAL A 26 -7.43 31.00 21.67
C VAL A 26 -8.85 30.46 21.40
N VAL A 27 -9.03 29.15 21.53
CA VAL A 27 -10.33 28.51 21.30
C VAL A 27 -11.42 29.08 22.23
N ARG A 28 -11.07 29.29 23.50
CA ARG A 28 -11.98 29.84 24.53
C ARG A 28 -12.42 31.28 24.26
N THR A 29 -11.61 32.09 23.59
CA THR A 29 -11.92 33.51 23.33
C THR A 29 -12.95 33.77 22.23
N LEU A 30 -13.54 32.72 21.62
CA LEU A 30 -14.50 32.81 20.51
C LEU A 30 -13.98 33.55 19.25
N ARG A 31 -12.73 34.02 19.22
CA ARG A 31 -12.09 34.57 18.02
C ARG A 31 -11.69 33.47 17.05
N GLN A 32 -11.55 33.86 15.79
CA GLN A 32 -10.99 33.00 14.76
C GLN A 32 -9.50 32.80 15.02
N ALA A 33 -9.05 31.54 15.01
CA ALA A 33 -7.65 31.21 15.14
C ALA A 33 -6.90 31.61 13.86
N THR A 34 -5.69 32.13 14.02
CA THR A 34 -4.82 32.51 12.90
C THR A 34 -3.65 31.55 12.78
N ILE A 35 -2.88 31.67 11.70
CA ILE A 35 -1.72 30.82 11.44
C ILE A 35 -0.64 31.04 12.52
N GLU A 36 -0.49 32.28 12.96
CA GLU A 36 0.47 32.70 13.99
C GLU A 36 0.21 32.05 15.34
N ASP A 37 -1.05 31.68 15.63
CA ASP A 37 -1.41 30.97 16.86
C ASP A 37 -0.91 29.52 16.87
N ILE A 38 -0.65 28.93 15.71
CA ILE A 38 -0.39 27.50 15.53
C ILE A 38 1.04 27.21 15.09
N LEU A 39 1.69 28.16 14.40
CA LEU A 39 3.10 28.05 14.03
C LEU A 39 4.01 27.65 15.21
N PRO A 40 3.84 28.18 16.44
CA PRO A 40 4.64 27.77 17.60
C PRO A 40 4.42 26.31 18.04
N LEU A 41 3.29 25.69 17.66
CA LEU A 41 2.96 24.29 17.99
C LEU A 41 3.57 23.30 16.98
N VAL A 42 4.10 23.77 15.85
CA VAL A 42 4.66 22.92 14.80
C VAL A 42 5.99 22.33 15.26
N VAL A 43 6.00 21.01 15.50
CA VAL A 43 7.22 20.28 15.92
C VAL A 43 8.13 19.94 14.73
N TYR A 44 7.54 19.58 13.59
CA TYR A 44 8.27 19.17 12.41
C TYR A 44 7.41 19.31 11.15
N VAL A 45 8.07 19.48 10.00
CA VAL A 45 7.40 19.42 8.70
C VAL A 45 8.07 18.38 7.81
N GLY A 46 7.31 17.34 7.47
CA GLY A 46 7.74 16.27 6.60
C GLY A 46 6.95 16.25 5.29
N CYS A 47 7.61 15.83 4.22
CA CYS A 47 6.96 15.51 2.95
C CYS A 47 7.23 14.05 2.61
N GLY A 48 6.20 13.32 2.21
CA GLY A 48 6.29 11.93 1.80
C GLY A 48 5.48 11.69 0.54
N LEU A 49 5.97 10.82 -0.34
CA LEU A 49 5.25 10.39 -1.52
C LEU A 49 4.51 9.09 -1.22
N TRP A 50 3.19 9.10 -1.36
CA TRP A 50 2.40 7.90 -1.18
C TRP A 50 2.44 7.03 -2.44
N PRO A 51 2.73 5.72 -2.32
CA PRO A 51 2.73 4.78 -3.44
C PRO A 51 1.29 4.42 -3.81
N ALA A 52 0.59 5.34 -4.47
CA ALA A 52 -0.75 5.13 -4.99
C ALA A 52 -0.70 4.49 -6.39
N SER A 53 -1.65 3.61 -6.68
CA SER A 53 -1.86 3.06 -8.02
C SER A 53 -3.25 3.42 -8.53
N LYS A 54 -3.39 3.58 -9.85
CA LYS A 54 -4.71 3.66 -10.48
C LYS A 54 -5.46 2.35 -10.20
N GLY A 55 -6.71 2.45 -9.77
CA GLY A 55 -7.51 1.29 -9.37
C GLY A 55 -7.31 0.83 -7.91
N GLY A 56 -6.40 1.44 -7.16
CA GLY A 56 -6.20 1.15 -5.73
C GLY A 56 -5.13 0.10 -5.45
N ILE A 57 -5.33 -0.69 -4.38
CA ILE A 57 -4.37 -1.71 -3.93
C ILE A 57 -4.37 -2.85 -4.94
N ARG A 58 -3.19 -3.22 -5.41
CA ARG A 58 -2.98 -4.36 -6.30
C ARG A 58 -2.36 -5.51 -5.52
N VAL A 59 -3.13 -6.58 -5.36
CA VAL A 59 -2.68 -7.88 -4.84
C VAL A 59 -2.97 -8.94 -5.89
N ASP A 60 -1.95 -9.30 -6.68
CA ASP A 60 -2.10 -10.27 -7.77
C ASP A 60 -0.80 -11.05 -8.03
N ILE A 61 -0.87 -12.00 -8.99
CA ILE A 61 0.28 -12.79 -9.41
C ILE A 61 0.59 -12.48 -10.86
N GLN A 62 1.86 -12.25 -11.15
CA GLN A 62 2.40 -12.18 -12.50
C GLN A 62 3.40 -13.31 -12.72
N LEU A 63 3.32 -13.97 -13.87
CA LEU A 63 4.25 -15.01 -14.26
C LEU A 63 5.32 -14.42 -15.17
N PHE A 64 6.57 -14.57 -14.78
CA PHE A 64 7.71 -14.13 -15.58
C PHE A 64 8.52 -15.33 -16.05
N SER A 65 8.88 -15.36 -17.34
CA SER A 65 9.80 -16.36 -17.87
C SER A 65 11.25 -15.90 -17.65
N SER A 66 12.05 -16.73 -17.01
CA SER A 66 13.49 -16.53 -16.86
C SER A 66 14.17 -16.61 -18.23
N LYS A 67 14.95 -15.58 -18.57
CA LYS A 67 15.69 -15.53 -19.84
C LYS A 67 16.85 -16.54 -19.90
N SER A 68 17.36 -17.00 -18.76
CA SER A 68 18.54 -17.85 -18.69
C SER A 68 18.24 -19.34 -18.84
N ASN A 69 17.09 -19.80 -18.34
CA ASN A 69 16.74 -21.22 -18.29
C ASN A 69 15.28 -21.54 -18.67
N GLY A 70 14.47 -20.53 -19.00
CA GLY A 70 13.08 -20.71 -19.41
C GLY A 70 12.10 -21.00 -18.28
N ASP A 71 12.56 -21.02 -17.01
CA ASP A 71 11.70 -21.27 -15.86
C ASP A 71 10.65 -20.18 -15.69
N ILE A 72 9.43 -20.58 -15.31
CA ILE A 72 8.36 -19.65 -14.96
C ILE A 72 8.47 -19.32 -13.47
N VAL A 73 8.68 -18.03 -13.17
CA VAL A 73 8.75 -17.49 -11.82
C VAL A 73 7.45 -16.73 -11.51
N PRO A 74 6.63 -17.19 -10.55
CA PRO A 74 5.49 -16.42 -10.08
C PRO A 74 5.97 -15.29 -9.16
N VAL A 75 5.53 -14.07 -9.45
CA VAL A 75 5.80 -12.86 -8.65
C VAL A 75 4.48 -12.37 -8.09
N VAL A 76 4.35 -12.40 -6.77
CA VAL A 76 3.21 -11.81 -6.06
C VAL A 76 3.45 -10.31 -5.94
N CYS A 77 2.54 -9.52 -6.51
CA CYS A 77 2.53 -8.08 -6.37
C CYS A 77 1.66 -7.70 -5.17
N ASN A 78 2.15 -6.81 -4.30
CA ASN A 78 1.37 -6.23 -3.20
C ASN A 78 1.79 -4.75 -3.06
N TYR A 79 1.16 -3.87 -3.83
CA TYR A 79 1.49 -2.43 -3.86
C TYR A 79 0.25 -1.56 -4.15
N GLY A 80 0.43 -0.23 -4.17
CA GLY A 80 -0.66 0.71 -4.49
C GLY A 80 -1.49 1.14 -3.28
N HIS A 81 -0.90 1.09 -2.09
CA HIS A 81 -1.58 1.37 -0.81
C HIS A 81 -1.93 2.83 -0.55
N ALA A 82 -1.33 3.78 -1.28
CA ALA A 82 -1.49 5.21 -1.04
C ALA A 82 -1.32 5.55 0.47
N GLY A 83 -2.09 6.51 1.00
CA GLY A 83 -2.11 6.87 2.43
C GLY A 83 -2.79 5.85 3.36
N ARG A 84 -3.20 4.67 2.87
CA ARG A 84 -3.94 3.65 3.65
C ARG A 84 -3.12 2.42 4.02
N GLY A 85 -1.85 2.37 3.64
CA GLY A 85 -1.01 1.18 3.77
C GLY A 85 -0.95 0.58 5.16
N PHE A 86 -0.85 1.40 6.21
CA PHE A 86 -0.79 0.89 7.58
C PHE A 86 -2.09 0.18 7.98
N ARG A 87 -3.24 0.83 7.74
CA ARG A 87 -4.56 0.26 8.06
C ARG A 87 -4.90 -0.99 7.24
N THR A 88 -4.40 -1.09 6.02
CA THR A 88 -4.68 -2.24 5.13
C THR A 88 -3.62 -3.33 5.17
N SER A 89 -2.54 -3.15 5.94
CA SER A 89 -1.33 -3.98 5.89
C SER A 89 -1.61 -5.46 6.17
N TRP A 90 -2.36 -5.75 7.23
CA TRP A 90 -2.65 -7.13 7.62
C TRP A 90 -3.49 -7.87 6.57
N GLY A 91 -4.59 -7.26 6.14
CA GLY A 91 -5.48 -7.86 5.13
C GLY A 91 -4.80 -8.01 3.76
N SER A 92 -3.94 -7.07 3.36
CA SER A 92 -3.22 -7.22 2.09
C SER A 92 -2.11 -8.27 2.16
N ALA A 93 -1.44 -8.41 3.32
CA ALA A 93 -0.46 -9.47 3.54
C ALA A 93 -1.11 -10.86 3.56
N GLU A 94 -2.26 -11.01 4.22
CA GLU A 94 -3.04 -12.25 4.23
C GLU A 94 -3.48 -12.64 2.82
N LYS A 95 -4.02 -11.68 2.04
CA LYS A 95 -4.41 -11.93 0.65
C LYS A 95 -3.21 -12.30 -0.23
N ALA A 96 -2.06 -11.67 -0.01
CA ALA A 96 -0.83 -12.00 -0.74
C ALA A 96 -0.31 -13.41 -0.40
N LEU A 97 -0.53 -13.90 0.84
CA LEU A 97 -0.13 -15.23 1.28
C LEU A 97 -1.01 -16.35 0.68
N GLU A 98 -2.30 -16.10 0.47
CA GLU A 98 -3.22 -17.06 -0.17
C GLU A 98 -2.80 -17.38 -1.62
N LEU A 99 -2.23 -16.40 -2.33
CA LEU A 99 -1.93 -16.48 -3.76
C LEU A 99 -0.93 -17.60 -4.13
N PRO A 100 0.26 -17.71 -3.50
CA PRO A 100 1.17 -18.84 -3.72
C PRO A 100 0.57 -20.20 -3.37
N MET A 101 -0.27 -20.28 -2.34
CA MET A 101 -0.90 -21.54 -1.93
C MET A 101 -1.79 -22.11 -3.03
N HIS A 102 -2.58 -21.26 -3.70
CA HIS A 102 -3.37 -21.67 -4.86
C HIS A 102 -2.50 -22.11 -6.05
N ILE A 103 -1.33 -21.51 -6.25
CA ILE A 103 -0.38 -21.93 -7.29
C ILE A 103 0.25 -23.28 -6.97
N VAL A 104 0.73 -23.50 -5.75
CA VAL A 104 1.38 -24.76 -5.37
C VAL A 104 0.42 -25.94 -5.49
N LEU A 105 -0.87 -25.75 -5.17
CA LEU A 105 -1.89 -26.78 -5.35
C LEU A 105 -2.14 -27.10 -6.83
N SER A 106 -2.29 -26.07 -7.68
CA SER A 106 -2.55 -26.24 -9.13
C SER A 106 -1.32 -26.74 -9.91
N VAL A 107 -0.11 -26.35 -9.51
CA VAL A 107 1.14 -26.87 -10.07
C VAL A 107 1.41 -28.29 -9.56
N GLY A 108 1.08 -28.58 -8.30
CA GLY A 108 1.19 -29.92 -7.71
C GLY A 108 0.25 -30.94 -8.35
N GLU A 109 -0.95 -30.54 -8.76
CA GLU A 109 -1.84 -31.36 -9.60
C GLU A 109 -1.29 -31.56 -11.01
N ASN A 110 -0.74 -30.52 -11.65
CA ASN A 110 -0.12 -30.64 -12.97
C ASN A 110 1.17 -31.48 -12.97
N LEU A 111 1.93 -31.49 -11.88
CA LEU A 111 3.08 -32.37 -11.71
C LEU A 111 2.61 -33.82 -11.46
N ARG A 112 1.63 -34.04 -10.58
CA ARG A 112 1.01 -35.37 -10.39
C ARG A 112 0.47 -35.95 -11.70
N ASN A 113 -0.24 -35.16 -12.51
CA ASN A 113 -0.77 -35.60 -13.80
C ASN A 113 0.34 -35.93 -14.82
N ARG A 114 1.45 -35.20 -14.82
CA ARG A 114 2.62 -35.51 -15.67
C ARG A 114 3.36 -36.79 -15.25
N TYR A 115 3.41 -37.11 -13.96
CA TYR A 115 3.97 -38.39 -13.49
C TYR A 115 3.01 -39.56 -13.69
N PHE A 116 1.70 -39.34 -13.56
CA PHE A 116 0.69 -40.38 -13.80
C PHE A 116 0.59 -40.77 -15.28
N GLN A 117 0.69 -39.82 -16.22
CA GLN A 117 0.72 -40.15 -17.66
C GLN A 117 2.02 -40.84 -18.11
N ARG A 118 3.16 -40.52 -17.49
CA ARG A 118 4.43 -41.22 -17.77
C ARG A 118 4.47 -42.66 -17.22
N GLY A 119 3.72 -42.97 -16.17
CA GLY A 119 3.60 -44.31 -15.59
C GLY A 119 2.75 -45.29 -16.41
N ILE A 120 1.99 -44.81 -17.40
CA ILE A 120 1.12 -45.63 -18.25
C ILE A 120 1.80 -46.01 -19.59
N THR A 121 2.85 -45.28 -20.01
CA THR A 121 3.49 -45.46 -21.32
C THR A 121 4.81 -46.26 -21.31
N THR A 122 5.25 -46.84 -20.19
CA THR A 122 6.47 -47.67 -20.10
C THR A 122 6.19 -49.10 -19.65
N GLY A 123 5.07 -49.66 -20.10
CA GLY A 123 4.72 -51.07 -19.87
C GLY A 123 4.22 -51.73 -21.14
N THR A 124 5.16 -52.15 -21.99
CA THR A 124 5.08 -53.28 -22.95
C THR A 124 6.48 -53.49 -23.52
#